data_AF-A0A1Y3Q7C5-F1
#
_entry.id   AF-A0A1Y3Q7C5-F1
#
_cell.length_a   1.000
_cell.length_b   1.000
_cell.length_c   1.000
_cell.angle_alpha   90.00
_cell.angle_beta   90.00
_cell.angle_gamma   90.00
#
_symmetry.space_group_name_H-M   'P 1'
#
loop_
_entity.id
_entity.type
_entity.pdbx_description
1 polymer ?
#
loop_
_entity_poly.entity_id
_entity_poly.type
_entity_poly.pdbx_seq_one_letter_code
_entity_poly.pdbx_strand_id
1 'polypeptide(L)'
;MTPRRLTIKRYEQVQKWTADYAEALVRTNLAVRCWLSRGGERRDRSHRGGPPAHLVLSWLVRNHIVQAFYRSYGVDVTPGAVDAGDGTWVVQTAPGCTGKEPAHLARIEVSAARVYPHITGAPAFDVLQPVIQGEDPLWVIDAAAIHAVGGRWPRHCHRRSCPHRRDAQAYLSVSQIIALLLCMGQAVGAGWGPEDTCDVRLANGQHLRFHVRSGDLQTSGTSIPFSHWCGGDIDRGVSYVCRVGQAVL
;
A
#
# COMPACT_ATOMS: atom_id res chain seq x y z
N MET A 1 -39.37 -0.46 13.69
CA MET A 1 -38.25 -0.13 12.79
C MET A 1 -38.74 -0.23 11.36
N THR A 2 -38.84 0.87 10.63
CA THR A 2 -39.30 0.88 9.23
C THR A 2 -38.19 0.30 8.33
N PRO A 3 -38.47 -0.72 7.50
CA PRO A 3 -37.46 -1.28 6.61
C PRO A 3 -36.96 -0.20 5.66
N ARG A 4 -35.67 0.14 5.75
CA ARG A 4 -35.03 1.09 4.82
C ARG A 4 -35.06 0.46 3.43
N ARG A 5 -35.97 0.91 2.56
CA ARG A 5 -35.98 0.55 1.14
C ARG A 5 -34.64 0.96 0.51
N LEU A 6 -33.88 -0.02 0.05
CA LEU A 6 -32.63 0.20 -0.67
C LEU A 6 -32.98 0.73 -2.06
N THR A 7 -32.53 1.94 -2.39
CA THR A 7 -32.74 2.50 -3.73
C THR A 7 -31.71 1.91 -4.71
N ILE A 8 -32.03 1.85 -6.01
CA ILE A 8 -31.12 1.35 -7.05
C ILE A 8 -29.76 2.06 -7.01
N LYS A 9 -29.77 3.40 -6.84
CA LYS A 9 -28.53 4.20 -6.66
C LYS A 9 -27.71 3.78 -5.44
N ARG A 10 -28.36 3.35 -4.35
CA ARG A 10 -27.70 2.86 -3.14
C ARG A 10 -27.16 1.44 -3.34
N TYR A 11 -27.83 0.62 -4.14
CA TYR A 11 -27.35 -0.71 -4.54
C TYR A 11 -26.07 -0.62 -5.38
N GLU A 12 -26.07 0.19 -6.46
CA GLU A 12 -24.90 0.40 -7.33
C GLU A 12 -23.70 0.95 -6.56
N GLN A 13 -23.94 1.83 -5.59
CA GLN A 13 -22.89 2.36 -4.71
C GLN A 13 -22.29 1.27 -3.82
N VAL A 14 -23.12 0.45 -3.16
CA VAL A 14 -22.64 -0.66 -2.34
C VAL A 14 -21.86 -1.66 -3.20
N GLN A 15 -22.40 -2.02 -4.38
CA GLN A 15 -21.74 -2.92 -5.32
C GLN A 15 -20.36 -2.40 -5.74
N LYS A 16 -20.24 -1.11 -6.07
CA LYS A 16 -18.96 -0.49 -6.40
C LYS A 16 -17.97 -0.54 -5.24
N TRP A 17 -18.43 -0.28 -4.01
CA TRP A 17 -17.57 -0.33 -2.82
C TRP A 17 -17.04 -1.74 -2.58
N THR A 18 -17.91 -2.74 -2.75
CA THR A 18 -17.51 -4.15 -2.68
C THR A 18 -16.54 -4.52 -3.80
N ALA A 19 -16.67 -3.92 -4.99
CA ALA A 19 -15.77 -4.16 -6.11
C ALA A 19 -14.35 -3.59 -5.86
N ASP A 20 -14.22 -2.33 -5.41
CA ASP A 20 -12.92 -1.73 -5.09
C ASP A 20 -12.18 -2.56 -4.02
N TYR A 21 -12.92 -3.02 -3.00
CA TYR A 21 -12.34 -3.85 -1.94
C TYR A 21 -11.96 -5.27 -2.42
N ALA A 22 -12.82 -5.91 -3.21
CA ALA A 22 -12.52 -7.22 -3.78
C ALA A 22 -11.27 -7.15 -4.68
N GLU A 23 -11.14 -6.08 -5.48
CA GLU A 23 -9.94 -5.82 -6.26
C GLU A 23 -8.71 -5.63 -5.38
N ALA A 24 -8.83 -4.89 -4.27
CA ALA A 24 -7.75 -4.74 -3.29
C ALA A 24 -7.31 -6.09 -2.70
N LEU A 25 -8.25 -6.98 -2.36
CA LEU A 25 -7.94 -8.32 -1.87
C LEU A 25 -7.21 -9.16 -2.93
N VAL A 26 -7.66 -9.14 -4.19
CA VAL A 26 -7.00 -9.87 -5.28
C VAL A 26 -5.55 -9.39 -5.48
N ARG A 27 -5.34 -8.06 -5.49
CA ARG A 27 -4.02 -7.44 -5.63
C ARG A 27 -3.09 -7.76 -4.45
N THR A 28 -3.62 -7.75 -3.23
CA THR A 28 -2.87 -8.16 -2.03
C THR A 28 -2.54 -9.64 -2.06
N ASN A 29 -3.48 -10.51 -2.44
CA ASN A 29 -3.24 -11.94 -2.56
C ASN A 29 -2.13 -12.24 -3.57
N LEU A 30 -2.12 -11.57 -4.73
CA LEU A 30 -1.01 -11.70 -5.68
C LEU A 30 0.34 -11.37 -5.03
N ALA A 31 0.44 -10.24 -4.32
CA ALA A 31 1.68 -9.85 -3.66
C ALA A 31 2.09 -10.84 -2.55
N VAL A 32 1.14 -11.33 -1.75
CA VAL A 32 1.37 -12.38 -0.75
C VAL A 32 1.88 -13.66 -1.40
N ARG A 33 1.29 -14.10 -2.51
CA ARG A 33 1.74 -15.29 -3.25
C ARG A 33 3.16 -15.11 -3.77
N CYS A 34 3.51 -13.95 -4.33
CA CYS A 34 4.88 -13.64 -4.73
C CYS A 34 5.86 -13.73 -3.54
N TRP A 35 5.46 -13.23 -2.37
CA TRP A 35 6.29 -13.29 -1.16
C TRP A 35 6.46 -14.71 -0.63
N LEU A 36 5.40 -15.51 -0.58
CA LEU A 36 5.45 -16.90 -0.12
C LEU A 36 6.23 -17.80 -1.09
N SER A 37 6.05 -17.64 -2.40
CA SER A 37 6.82 -18.39 -3.42
C SER A 37 8.33 -18.11 -3.31
N ARG A 38 8.73 -16.91 -2.87
CA ARG A 38 10.13 -16.62 -2.55
C ARG A 38 10.68 -17.50 -1.43
N GLY A 39 9.87 -17.79 -0.41
CA GLY A 39 10.23 -18.65 0.71
C GLY A 39 10.19 -20.15 0.39
N GLY A 40 9.34 -20.57 -0.55
CA GLY A 40 9.11 -21.98 -0.89
C GLY A 40 10.05 -22.60 -1.93
N GLU A 41 10.60 -21.83 -2.89
CA GLU A 41 11.21 -22.42 -4.09
C GLU A 41 12.73 -22.34 -4.27
N ARG A 42 13.52 -21.66 -3.42
CA ARG A 42 14.99 -21.59 -3.66
C ARG A 42 15.85 -21.56 -2.39
N ARG A 43 16.28 -22.75 -1.94
CA ARG A 43 17.41 -22.95 -1.02
C ARG A 43 18.76 -22.41 -1.57
N ASP A 44 18.87 -22.13 -2.87
CA ASP A 44 20.10 -21.62 -3.51
C ASP A 44 20.18 -20.09 -3.65
N ARG A 45 19.18 -19.33 -3.18
CA ARG A 45 19.23 -17.85 -3.19
C ARG A 45 19.65 -17.23 -1.85
N SER A 46 20.24 -18.02 -0.97
CA SER A 46 20.78 -17.67 0.35
C SER A 46 21.86 -16.56 0.36
N HIS A 47 22.15 -15.92 -0.78
CA HIS A 47 23.20 -14.90 -0.93
C HIS A 47 22.71 -13.56 -1.50
N ARG A 48 21.40 -13.32 -1.66
CA ARG A 48 20.89 -11.96 -1.93
C ARG A 48 20.05 -11.50 -0.74
N GLY A 49 20.57 -10.54 0.01
CA GLY A 49 19.93 -9.91 1.17
C GLY A 49 18.58 -9.29 0.82
N GLY A 50 17.53 -10.11 0.78
CA GLY A 50 16.16 -9.69 0.52
C GLY A 50 15.63 -8.78 1.63
N PRO A 51 14.52 -8.07 1.37
CA PRO A 51 13.95 -7.16 2.35
C PRO A 51 13.49 -7.94 3.59
N PRO A 52 13.69 -7.38 4.80
CA PRO A 52 13.28 -8.04 6.04
C PRO A 52 11.76 -8.22 6.08
N ALA A 53 11.30 -9.28 6.76
CA ALA A 53 9.89 -9.66 6.78
C ALA A 53 8.97 -8.53 7.31
N HIS A 54 9.38 -7.83 8.37
CA HIS A 54 8.62 -6.71 8.93
C HIS A 54 8.36 -5.62 7.87
N LEU A 55 9.37 -5.30 7.05
CA LEU A 55 9.24 -4.28 6.00
C LEU A 55 8.24 -4.73 4.93
N VAL A 56 8.33 -5.98 4.48
CA VAL A 56 7.41 -6.54 3.48
C VAL A 56 5.97 -6.53 4.01
N LEU A 57 5.76 -7.00 5.24
CA LEU A 57 4.45 -7.05 5.87
C LEU A 57 3.84 -5.65 6.08
N SER A 58 4.62 -4.68 6.55
CA SER A 58 4.16 -3.30 6.66
C SER A 58 3.74 -2.76 5.30
N TRP A 59 4.55 -2.94 4.25
CA TRP A 59 4.20 -2.50 2.90
C TRP A 59 2.96 -3.19 2.34
N LEU A 60 2.75 -4.46 2.65
CA LEU A 60 1.52 -5.17 2.28
C LEU A 60 0.28 -4.60 2.99
N VAL A 61 0.37 -4.29 4.29
CA VAL A 61 -0.71 -3.61 5.04
C VAL A 61 -0.99 -2.23 4.45
N ARG A 62 0.05 -1.42 4.24
CA ARG A 62 -0.08 -0.10 3.60
C ARG A 62 -0.74 -0.21 2.24
N ASN A 63 -0.23 -1.11 1.39
CA ASN A 63 -0.76 -1.27 0.05
C ASN A 63 -2.23 -1.66 0.10
N HIS A 64 -2.60 -2.64 0.94
CA HIS A 64 -3.99 -3.07 1.05
C HIS A 64 -4.91 -1.93 1.51
N ILE A 65 -4.51 -1.15 2.54
CA ILE A 65 -5.26 0.05 2.98
C ILE A 65 -5.47 1.03 1.82
N VAL A 66 -4.40 1.35 1.09
CA VAL A 66 -4.45 2.33 -0.01
C VAL A 66 -5.34 1.80 -1.15
N GLN A 67 -5.19 0.54 -1.58
CA GLN A 67 -6.04 -0.07 -2.61
C GLN A 67 -7.52 -0.05 -2.21
N ALA A 68 -7.82 -0.45 -0.96
CA ALA A 68 -9.17 -0.60 -0.48
C ALA A 68 -9.87 0.74 -0.22
N PHE A 69 -9.16 1.72 0.35
CA PHE A 69 -9.79 2.88 0.97
C PHE A 69 -9.46 4.23 0.33
N TYR A 70 -8.38 4.35 -0.44
CA TYR A 70 -7.94 5.66 -0.96
C TYR A 70 -8.95 6.26 -1.95
N ARG A 71 -9.28 5.55 -3.03
CA ARG A 71 -10.11 6.10 -4.11
C ARG A 71 -11.51 6.48 -3.65
N SER A 72 -12.14 5.58 -2.88
CA SER A 72 -13.56 5.68 -2.53
C SER A 72 -13.81 6.42 -1.21
N TYR A 73 -12.88 6.33 -0.26
CA TYR A 73 -13.07 6.89 1.09
C TYR A 73 -12.11 8.05 1.39
N GLY A 74 -11.03 8.19 0.62
CA GLY A 74 -10.02 9.20 0.86
C GLY A 74 -9.23 8.91 2.13
N VAL A 75 -8.95 7.62 2.41
CA VAL A 75 -8.02 7.20 3.46
C VAL A 75 -6.66 6.95 2.84
N ASP A 76 -5.63 7.56 3.41
CA ASP A 76 -4.25 7.55 2.94
C ASP A 76 -3.31 7.01 4.03
N VAL A 77 -2.11 6.61 3.62
CA VAL A 77 -1.04 6.15 4.52
C VAL A 77 0.24 6.90 4.15
N THR A 78 0.65 7.83 4.99
CA THR A 78 1.79 8.75 4.76
C THR A 78 2.89 8.51 5.79
N PRO A 79 4.12 9.03 5.60
CA PRO A 79 5.10 9.02 6.70
C PRO A 79 4.56 9.79 7.90
N GLY A 80 4.91 9.34 9.10
CA GLY A 80 4.68 10.09 10.33
C GLY A 80 5.59 11.31 10.42
N ALA A 81 5.26 12.25 11.31
CA ALA A 81 6.19 13.32 11.66
C ALA A 81 7.51 12.73 12.18
N VAL A 82 8.62 13.45 11.99
CA VAL A 82 9.97 13.04 12.44
C VAL A 82 9.97 12.63 13.92
N ASP A 83 9.15 13.33 14.72
CA ASP A 83 8.99 13.13 16.17
C ASP A 83 8.25 11.83 16.54
N ALA A 84 7.58 11.18 15.58
CA ALA A 84 6.88 9.91 15.78
C ALA A 84 7.82 8.68 15.73
N GLY A 85 9.12 8.91 15.51
CA GLY A 85 10.17 7.91 15.35
C GLY A 85 10.36 7.52 13.89
N ASP A 86 11.64 7.42 13.47
CA ASP A 86 12.03 6.89 12.15
C ASP A 86 11.33 5.55 11.88
N GLY A 87 10.68 5.42 10.72
CA GLY A 87 9.99 4.19 10.33
C GLY A 87 8.54 4.08 10.81
N THR A 88 7.88 5.19 11.13
CA THR A 88 6.45 5.21 11.40
C THR A 88 5.65 5.73 10.20
N TRP A 89 4.53 5.09 9.88
CA TRP A 89 3.50 5.63 8.99
C TRP A 89 2.22 5.98 9.74
N VAL A 90 1.45 6.90 9.17
CA VAL A 90 0.18 7.38 9.73
C VAL A 90 -0.92 7.09 8.74
N VAL A 91 -1.95 6.39 9.20
CA VAL A 91 -3.20 6.18 8.47
C VAL A 91 -4.11 7.35 8.79
N GLN A 92 -4.52 8.09 7.76
CA GLN A 92 -5.21 9.35 7.91
C GLN A 92 -6.18 9.65 6.78
N THR A 93 -6.98 10.69 6.95
CA THR A 93 -7.74 11.27 5.83
C THR A 93 -6.77 11.89 4.83
N ALA A 94 -6.91 11.56 3.55
CA ALA A 94 -6.03 12.01 2.47
C ALA A 94 -5.96 13.55 2.42
N PRO A 95 -4.77 14.15 2.18
CA PRO A 95 -4.63 15.60 2.06
C PRO A 95 -5.61 16.21 1.04
N GLY A 96 -6.30 17.28 1.44
CA GLY A 96 -7.33 17.93 0.61
C GLY A 96 -8.63 17.12 0.44
N CYS A 97 -8.77 15.96 1.07
CA CYS A 97 -10.05 15.29 1.20
C CYS A 97 -10.91 16.02 2.24
N THR A 98 -12.14 16.34 1.86
CA THR A 98 -13.12 16.93 2.78
C THR A 98 -14.04 15.86 3.36
N GLY A 99 -13.50 14.66 3.53
CA GLY A 99 -14.18 13.52 4.16
C GLY A 99 -14.56 13.84 5.60
N LYS A 100 -15.35 12.96 6.21
CA LYS A 100 -15.81 13.10 7.60
C LYS A 100 -15.10 12.16 8.57
N GLU A 101 -14.04 11.50 8.13
CA GLU A 101 -13.22 10.68 9.01
C GLU A 101 -12.33 11.58 9.89
N PRO A 102 -11.92 11.10 11.08
CA PRO A 102 -10.89 11.78 11.86
C PRO A 102 -9.64 12.07 11.03
N ALA A 103 -8.90 13.11 11.43
CA ALA A 103 -7.63 13.42 10.80
C ALA A 103 -6.69 12.21 10.86
N HIS A 104 -6.57 11.55 12.02
CA HIS A 104 -5.73 10.37 12.22
C HIS A 104 -6.56 9.16 12.62
N LEU A 105 -6.32 8.03 11.97
CA LEU A 105 -7.04 6.76 12.18
C LEU A 105 -6.16 5.72 12.87
N ALA A 106 -4.88 5.64 12.51
CA ALA A 106 -3.93 4.71 13.12
C ALA A 106 -2.48 5.13 12.86
N ARG A 107 -1.56 4.46 13.54
CA ARG A 107 -0.13 4.51 13.32
C ARG A 107 0.38 3.11 12.97
N ILE A 108 1.24 2.99 11.97
CA ILE A 108 1.91 1.74 11.60
C ILE A 108 3.39 1.90 11.93
N GLU A 109 3.89 1.08 12.84
CA GLU A 109 5.32 0.96 13.13
C GLU A 109 5.93 -0.08 12.18
N VAL A 110 6.83 0.35 11.29
CA VAL A 110 7.38 -0.49 10.23
C VAL A 110 8.38 -1.51 10.78
N SER A 111 9.25 -1.11 11.72
CA SER A 111 10.26 -1.98 12.34
C SER A 111 9.66 -3.21 13.02
N ALA A 112 8.49 -3.04 13.66
CA ALA A 112 7.77 -4.10 14.36
C ALA A 112 6.62 -4.71 13.53
N ALA A 113 6.33 -4.19 12.34
CA ALA A 113 5.13 -4.51 11.56
C ALA A 113 3.85 -4.50 12.43
N ARG A 114 3.62 -3.38 13.12
CA ARG A 114 2.56 -3.26 14.13
C ARG A 114 1.63 -2.09 13.86
N VAL A 115 0.33 -2.33 13.98
CA VAL A 115 -0.73 -1.31 13.79
C VAL A 115 -1.27 -0.87 15.14
N TYR A 116 -1.20 0.43 15.42
CA TYR A 116 -1.76 1.08 16.59
C TYR A 116 -2.99 1.91 16.18
N PRO A 117 -4.22 1.44 16.40
CA PRO A 117 -5.41 2.20 16.06
C PRO A 117 -5.51 3.44 16.96
N HIS A 118 -6.04 4.53 16.42
CA HIS A 118 -6.37 5.74 17.18
C HIS A 118 -7.75 5.63 17.85
N ILE A 119 -7.98 4.48 18.51
CA ILE A 119 -9.16 4.19 19.32
C ILE A 119 -8.69 3.98 20.75
N THR A 120 -9.19 4.79 21.68
CA THR A 120 -8.83 4.70 23.10
C THR A 120 -9.08 3.29 23.64
N GLY A 121 -8.03 2.68 24.23
CA GLY A 121 -8.10 1.35 24.84
C GLY A 121 -8.05 0.18 23.86
N ALA A 122 -8.02 0.41 22.54
CA ALA A 122 -7.87 -0.67 21.57
C ALA A 122 -6.41 -1.19 21.56
N PRO A 123 -6.20 -2.52 21.57
CA PRO A 123 -4.86 -3.08 21.53
C PRO A 123 -4.18 -2.85 20.18
N ALA A 124 -2.85 -2.82 20.18
CA ALA A 124 -2.09 -2.87 18.94
C ALA A 124 -2.24 -4.24 18.27
N PHE A 125 -2.21 -4.27 16.94
CA PHE A 125 -2.23 -5.50 16.16
C PHE A 125 -0.83 -5.80 15.63
N ASP A 126 -0.24 -6.90 16.08
CA ASP A 126 1.05 -7.41 15.61
C ASP A 126 0.84 -8.25 14.34
N VAL A 127 1.35 -7.79 13.20
CA VAL A 127 1.14 -8.46 11.90
C VAL A 127 2.11 -9.64 11.74
N LEU A 128 3.30 -9.53 12.33
CA LEU A 128 4.35 -10.53 12.16
C LEU A 128 4.06 -11.80 12.98
N GLN A 129 3.56 -11.64 14.21
CA GLN A 129 3.36 -12.76 15.13
C GLN A 129 2.39 -13.83 14.59
N PRO A 130 1.17 -13.50 14.08
CA PRO A 130 0.25 -14.50 13.54
C PRO A 130 0.81 -15.23 12.31
N VAL A 131 1.54 -14.51 11.44
CA VAL A 131 2.17 -15.11 10.25
C VAL A 131 3.26 -16.10 10.65
N ILE A 132 4.08 -15.79 11.66
CA ILE A 132 5.06 -16.75 12.22
C ILE A 132 4.37 -17.99 12.80
N GLN A 133 3.18 -17.82 13.37
CA GLN A 133 2.35 -18.90 13.91
C GLN A 133 1.63 -19.72 12.82
N GLY A 134 1.80 -19.36 11.54
CA GLY A 134 1.27 -20.12 10.41
C GLY A 134 -0.10 -19.64 9.90
N GLU A 135 -0.61 -18.51 10.40
CA GLU A 135 -1.83 -17.89 9.85
C GLU A 135 -1.61 -17.43 8.40
N ASP A 136 -2.66 -17.48 7.58
CA ASP A 136 -2.59 -17.03 6.19
C ASP A 136 -2.31 -15.51 6.15
N PRO A 137 -1.18 -15.08 5.56
CA PRO A 137 -0.82 -13.67 5.55
C PRO A 137 -1.88 -12.76 4.93
N LEU A 138 -2.65 -13.24 3.93
CA LEU A 138 -3.70 -12.44 3.31
C LEU A 138 -4.72 -11.96 4.35
N TRP A 139 -5.19 -12.88 5.20
CA TRP A 139 -6.20 -12.58 6.22
C TRP A 139 -5.61 -11.77 7.37
N VAL A 140 -4.34 -12.00 7.71
CA VAL A 140 -3.64 -11.17 8.72
C VAL A 140 -3.50 -9.73 8.22
N ILE A 141 -3.15 -9.53 6.95
CA ILE A 141 -3.03 -8.20 6.33
C ILE A 141 -4.38 -7.49 6.26
N ASP A 142 -5.43 -8.20 5.86
CA ASP A 142 -6.80 -7.68 5.82
C ASP A 142 -7.27 -7.24 7.21
N ALA A 143 -7.11 -8.10 8.23
CA ALA A 143 -7.46 -7.79 9.61
C ALA A 143 -6.69 -6.56 10.13
N ALA A 144 -5.39 -6.48 9.85
CA ALA A 144 -4.57 -5.34 10.23
C ALA A 144 -5.04 -4.03 9.56
N ALA A 145 -5.45 -4.09 8.29
CA ALA A 145 -5.97 -2.93 7.57
C ALA A 145 -7.33 -2.47 8.11
N ILE A 146 -8.25 -3.38 8.40
CA ILE A 146 -9.54 -3.08 9.04
C ILE A 146 -9.32 -2.48 10.43
N HIS A 147 -8.39 -3.03 11.20
CA HIS A 147 -7.99 -2.49 12.50
C HIS A 147 -7.45 -1.05 12.37
N ALA A 148 -6.61 -0.80 11.35
CA ALA A 148 -6.03 0.51 11.09
C ALA A 148 -7.06 1.59 10.72
N VAL A 149 -8.17 1.22 10.09
CA VAL A 149 -9.25 2.17 9.75
C VAL A 149 -10.34 2.25 10.83
N GLY A 150 -10.07 1.70 12.01
CA GLY A 150 -10.91 1.82 13.21
C GLY A 150 -11.95 0.72 13.36
N GLY A 151 -11.71 -0.47 12.81
CA GLY A 151 -12.58 -1.64 12.95
C GLY A 151 -13.95 -1.48 12.28
N ARG A 152 -14.10 -0.48 11.40
CA ARG A 152 -15.33 -0.20 10.66
C ARG A 152 -15.01 0.27 9.26
N TRP A 153 -15.99 0.18 8.38
CA TRP A 153 -15.92 0.82 7.07
C TRP A 153 -15.92 2.35 7.22
N PRO A 154 -14.93 3.04 6.63
CA PRO A 154 -14.91 4.50 6.60
C PRO A 154 -16.12 5.08 5.84
N ARG A 155 -16.40 6.36 6.05
CA ARG A 155 -17.42 7.09 5.30
C ARG A 155 -16.90 7.43 3.91
N HIS A 156 -17.69 7.08 2.90
CA HIS A 156 -17.35 7.35 1.51
C HIS A 156 -17.23 8.86 1.23
N CYS A 157 -16.23 9.25 0.43
CA CYS A 157 -16.07 10.63 -0.02
C CYS A 157 -16.78 10.83 -1.36
N HIS A 158 -17.86 11.64 -1.39
CA HIS A 158 -18.66 11.84 -2.60
C HIS A 158 -18.15 12.96 -3.53
N ARG A 159 -17.12 13.72 -3.13
CA ARG A 159 -16.64 14.87 -3.91
C ARG A 159 -15.71 14.41 -5.03
N ARG A 160 -16.12 14.66 -6.28
CA ARG A 160 -15.36 14.29 -7.48
C ARG A 160 -14.04 15.06 -7.65
N SER A 161 -13.97 16.27 -7.10
CA SER A 161 -12.79 17.15 -7.18
C SER A 161 -11.69 16.79 -6.18
N CYS A 162 -11.93 15.88 -5.23
CA CYS A 162 -10.91 15.54 -4.24
C CYS A 162 -9.68 14.90 -4.89
N PRO A 163 -8.45 15.23 -4.41
CA PRO A 163 -7.20 14.71 -4.96
C PRO A 163 -7.20 13.19 -5.09
N HIS A 164 -7.64 12.49 -4.04
CA HIS A 164 -7.68 11.03 -3.98
C HIS A 164 -8.55 10.33 -5.04
N ARG A 165 -9.34 11.08 -5.83
CA ARG A 165 -10.03 10.56 -7.01
C ARG A 165 -9.27 10.84 -8.31
N ARG A 166 -8.55 11.96 -8.36
CA ARG A 166 -7.79 12.42 -9.52
C ARG A 166 -6.49 11.65 -9.68
N ASP A 167 -5.76 11.45 -8.58
CA ASP A 167 -4.45 10.78 -8.56
C ASP A 167 -4.53 9.28 -8.28
N ALA A 168 -5.73 8.73 -8.01
CA ALA A 168 -5.93 7.33 -7.63
C ALA A 168 -5.24 6.34 -8.56
N GLN A 169 -5.36 6.51 -9.89
CA GLN A 169 -4.80 5.54 -10.82
C GLN A 169 -3.29 5.41 -10.68
N ALA A 170 -2.58 6.55 -10.67
CA ALA A 170 -1.13 6.57 -10.51
C ALA A 170 -0.73 6.05 -9.13
N TYR A 171 -1.37 6.56 -8.07
CA TYR A 171 -0.98 6.24 -6.70
C TYR A 171 -1.20 4.77 -6.34
N LEU A 172 -2.37 4.23 -6.71
CA LEU A 172 -2.65 2.81 -6.51
C LEU A 172 -1.68 1.93 -7.31
N SER A 173 -1.31 2.33 -8.52
CA SER A 173 -0.38 1.56 -9.36
C SER A 173 1.02 1.54 -8.78
N VAL A 174 1.55 2.71 -8.40
CA VAL A 174 2.86 2.83 -7.75
C VAL A 174 2.90 2.03 -6.45
N SER A 175 1.87 2.14 -5.61
CA SER A 175 1.80 1.38 -4.37
C SER A 175 1.86 -0.14 -4.62
N GLN A 176 1.12 -0.63 -5.61
CA GLN A 176 1.11 -2.06 -5.95
C GLN A 176 2.47 -2.51 -6.51
N ILE A 177 3.08 -1.72 -7.38
CA ILE A 177 4.39 -2.02 -7.98
C ILE A 177 5.47 -2.12 -6.90
N ILE A 178 5.51 -1.17 -5.95
CA ILE A 178 6.47 -1.20 -4.83
C ILE A 178 6.27 -2.47 -3.99
N ALA A 179 5.01 -2.78 -3.64
CA ALA A 179 4.70 -3.98 -2.86
C ALA A 179 5.15 -5.26 -3.60
N LEU A 180 4.89 -5.37 -4.89
CA LEU A 180 5.33 -6.50 -5.72
C LEU A 180 6.85 -6.61 -5.78
N LEU A 181 7.57 -5.51 -5.99
CA LEU A 181 9.04 -5.52 -6.04
C LEU A 181 9.66 -6.02 -4.73
N LEU A 182 9.12 -5.61 -3.58
CA LEU A 182 9.55 -6.11 -2.28
C LEU A 182 9.21 -7.59 -2.08
N CYS A 183 7.98 -8.01 -2.42
CA CYS A 183 7.52 -9.39 -2.27
C CYS A 183 8.34 -10.36 -3.14
N MET A 184 8.59 -9.99 -4.39
CA MET A 184 9.43 -10.77 -5.32
C MET A 184 10.93 -10.74 -4.96
N GLY A 185 11.35 -9.86 -4.05
CA GLY A 185 12.77 -9.67 -3.70
C GLY A 185 13.59 -8.93 -4.77
N GLN A 186 12.92 -8.20 -5.67
CA GLN A 186 13.57 -7.31 -6.63
C GLN A 186 14.01 -5.98 -5.98
N ALA A 187 13.33 -5.58 -4.90
CA ALA A 187 13.72 -4.49 -4.02
C ALA A 187 14.13 -5.02 -2.64
N VAL A 188 15.16 -4.41 -2.05
CA VAL A 188 15.67 -4.72 -0.71
C VAL A 188 15.24 -3.69 0.33
N GLY A 189 14.69 -2.57 -0.11
CA GLY A 189 14.18 -1.52 0.75
C GLY A 189 13.27 -0.57 -0.02
N ALA A 190 12.28 0.00 0.68
CA ALA A 190 11.48 1.10 0.18
C ALA A 190 11.10 2.01 1.35
N GLY A 191 11.23 3.31 1.16
CA GLY A 191 10.97 4.33 2.18
C GLY A 191 10.42 5.61 1.56
N TRP A 192 9.93 6.51 2.40
CA TRP A 192 9.47 7.81 1.96
C TRP A 192 10.65 8.75 1.76
N GLY A 193 10.69 9.39 0.61
CA GLY A 193 11.58 10.49 0.27
C GLY A 193 10.87 11.85 0.43
N PRO A 194 11.56 12.95 0.11
CA PRO A 194 10.98 14.29 0.13
C PRO A 194 9.86 14.43 -0.91
N GLU A 195 9.00 15.44 -0.75
CA GLU A 195 8.05 15.87 -1.79
C GLU A 195 7.13 14.76 -2.33
N ASP A 196 6.50 13.98 -1.44
CA ASP A 196 5.59 12.88 -1.82
C ASP A 196 6.26 11.82 -2.72
N THR A 197 7.57 11.59 -2.55
CA THR A 197 8.28 10.54 -3.27
C THR A 197 8.50 9.30 -2.42
N CYS A 198 8.61 8.14 -3.06
CA CYS A 198 9.04 6.90 -2.45
C CYS A 198 10.35 6.46 -3.08
N ASP A 199 11.38 6.33 -2.25
CA ASP A 199 12.70 5.84 -2.63
C ASP A 199 12.72 4.32 -2.47
N VAL A 200 13.04 3.62 -3.57
CA VAL A 200 13.13 2.16 -3.63
C VAL A 200 14.55 1.77 -3.99
N ARG A 201 15.16 0.96 -3.12
CA ARG A 201 16.48 0.36 -3.36
C ARG A 201 16.31 -1.03 -3.94
N LEU A 202 16.71 -1.19 -5.20
CA LEU A 202 16.68 -2.47 -5.90
C LEU A 202 17.79 -3.40 -5.42
N ALA A 203 17.62 -4.71 -5.63
CA ALA A 203 18.55 -5.74 -5.21
C ALA A 203 19.91 -5.70 -5.96
N ASN A 204 19.97 -5.01 -7.09
CA ASN A 204 21.18 -4.73 -7.86
C ASN A 204 21.95 -3.47 -7.35
N GLY A 205 21.47 -2.81 -6.30
CA GLY A 205 22.06 -1.58 -5.75
C GLY A 205 21.56 -0.28 -6.38
N GLN A 206 20.73 -0.32 -7.42
CA GLN A 206 20.14 0.88 -7.99
C GLN A 206 19.09 1.51 -7.07
N HIS A 207 18.98 2.83 -7.16
CA HIS A 207 17.97 3.62 -6.45
C HIS A 207 16.98 4.20 -7.46
N LEU A 208 15.70 3.92 -7.23
CA LEU A 208 14.60 4.48 -8.00
C LEU A 208 13.77 5.36 -7.07
N ARG A 209 13.23 6.45 -7.61
CA ARG A 209 12.33 7.33 -6.87
C ARG A 209 11.01 7.45 -7.61
N PHE A 210 9.91 7.21 -6.93
CA PHE A 210 8.56 7.30 -7.49
C PHE A 210 7.84 8.48 -6.87
N HIS A 211 7.39 9.45 -7.66
CA HIS A 211 6.46 10.44 -7.14
C HIS A 211 5.09 9.78 -6.97
N VAL A 212 4.59 9.66 -5.74
CA VAL A 212 3.47 8.75 -5.46
C VAL A 212 2.15 9.22 -6.06
N ARG A 213 1.95 10.54 -6.23
CA ARG A 213 0.70 11.10 -6.81
C ARG A 213 0.71 11.21 -8.34
N SER A 214 1.76 11.76 -8.94
CA SER A 214 1.86 11.83 -10.42
C SER A 214 2.16 10.47 -11.04
N GLY A 215 2.83 9.59 -10.29
CA GLY A 215 3.33 8.30 -10.77
C GLY A 215 4.64 8.40 -11.54
N ASP A 216 5.26 9.58 -11.62
CA ASP A 216 6.49 9.74 -12.36
C ASP A 216 7.64 8.96 -11.71
N LEU A 217 8.44 8.31 -12.55
CA LEU A 217 9.60 7.54 -12.15
C LEU A 217 10.84 8.39 -12.38
N GLN A 218 11.64 8.59 -11.34
CA GLN A 218 12.91 9.32 -11.40
C GLN A 218 14.09 8.35 -11.33
N THR A 219 14.98 8.45 -12.31
CA THR A 219 16.20 7.64 -12.43
C THR A 219 17.38 8.51 -12.86
N SER A 220 18.48 8.54 -12.10
CA SER A 220 19.72 9.24 -12.48
C SER A 220 19.50 10.68 -13.00
N GLY A 221 18.62 11.44 -12.34
CA GLY A 221 18.31 12.84 -12.71
C GLY A 221 17.30 13.01 -13.85
N THR A 222 16.79 11.93 -14.44
CA THR A 222 15.72 11.98 -15.46
C THR A 222 14.37 11.64 -14.84
N SER A 223 13.34 12.43 -15.15
CA SER A 223 11.95 12.12 -14.80
C SER A 223 11.24 11.48 -16.00
N ILE A 224 10.65 10.31 -15.79
CA ILE A 224 9.94 9.52 -16.79
C ILE A 224 8.44 9.57 -16.47
N PRO A 225 7.61 10.17 -17.33
CA PRO A 225 6.18 10.33 -17.07
C PRO A 225 5.47 9.01 -16.82
N PHE A 226 4.51 8.99 -15.89
CA PHE A 226 3.73 7.78 -15.56
C PHE A 226 3.15 7.05 -16.77
N SER A 227 2.62 7.79 -17.74
CA SER A 227 2.04 7.25 -18.98
C SER A 227 3.05 6.49 -19.86
N HIS A 228 4.34 6.80 -19.73
CA HIS A 228 5.39 6.20 -20.54
C HIS A 228 5.89 4.87 -19.97
N TRP A 229 5.99 4.74 -18.65
CA TRP A 229 6.56 3.54 -18.03
C TRP A 229 5.50 2.55 -17.50
N CYS A 230 4.35 3.03 -17.02
CA CYS A 230 3.30 2.18 -16.45
C CYS A 230 1.94 2.43 -17.10
N GLY A 231 1.44 3.67 -17.10
CA GLY A 231 0.13 4.02 -17.66
C GLY A 231 -1.07 3.35 -16.96
N GLY A 232 -0.88 2.88 -15.72
CA GLY A 232 -1.89 2.13 -14.96
C GLY A 232 -1.86 0.62 -15.17
N ASP A 233 -0.96 0.11 -16.02
CA ASP A 233 -0.71 -1.30 -16.21
C ASP A 233 0.41 -1.75 -15.26
N ILE A 234 0.05 -2.57 -14.26
CA ILE A 234 0.95 -3.05 -13.22
C ILE A 234 2.03 -3.96 -13.80
N ASP A 235 1.67 -4.87 -14.71
CA ASP A 235 2.60 -5.84 -15.29
C ASP A 235 3.63 -5.12 -16.17
N ARG A 236 3.17 -4.14 -16.96
CA ARG A 236 4.05 -3.25 -17.71
C ARG A 236 4.98 -2.48 -16.79
N GLY A 237 4.45 -1.89 -15.71
CA GLY A 237 5.22 -1.09 -14.76
C GLY A 237 6.30 -1.90 -14.03
N VAL A 238 5.95 -3.08 -13.52
CA VAL A 238 6.91 -4.02 -12.93
C VAL A 238 7.98 -4.43 -13.96
N SER A 239 7.57 -4.82 -15.16
CA SER A 239 8.49 -5.23 -16.23
C SER A 239 9.43 -4.09 -16.66
N TYR A 240 8.95 -2.84 -16.66
CA TYR A 240 9.77 -1.67 -16.95
C TYR A 240 10.83 -1.46 -15.87
N VAL A 241 10.43 -1.42 -14.60
CA VAL A 241 11.34 -1.24 -13.46
C VAL A 241 12.41 -2.33 -13.41
N CYS A 242 12.02 -3.60 -13.61
CA CYS A 242 12.97 -4.71 -13.64
C CYS A 242 13.98 -4.62 -14.80
N ARG A 243 13.58 -4.08 -15.97
CA ARG A 243 14.48 -3.89 -17.11
C ARG A 243 15.44 -2.72 -16.94
N VAL A 244 14.97 -1.59 -16.40
CA VAL A 244 15.85 -0.48 -16.01
C VAL A 244 16.88 -0.96 -14.98
N GLY A 245 16.46 -1.89 -14.11
CA GLY A 245 17.31 -2.72 -13.27
C GLY A 245 18.52 -3.38 -13.96
N GLN A 246 18.34 -3.82 -15.19
CA GLN A 246 19.31 -4.67 -15.88
C GLN A 246 20.24 -3.90 -16.82
N ALA A 247 19.85 -2.68 -17.24
CA ALA A 247 20.53 -1.92 -18.29
C ALA A 247 21.83 -1.19 -17.86
N VAL A 248 22.41 -1.51 -16.70
CA VAL A 248 23.66 -0.91 -16.19
C VAL A 248 24.67 -2.01 -15.81
N LEU A 249 24.97 -2.88 -16.76
CA LEU A 249 26.13 -3.79 -16.74
C LEU A 249 26.97 -3.53 -18.00
#